data_AF-A0A7W1JQY0-F1
#
_entry.id   AF-A0A7W1JQY0-F1
#
_cell.length_a   1.000
_cell.length_b   1.000
_cell.length_c   1.000
_cell.angle_alpha   90.00
_cell.angle_beta   90.00
_cell.angle_gamma   90.00
#
_symmetry.space_group_name_H-M   'P 1'
#
loop_
_entity.id
_entity.type
_entity.pdbx_description
1 polymer ?
#
loop_
_entity_poly.entity_id
_entity_poly.type
_entity_poly.pdbx_seq_one_letter_code
_entity_poly.pdbx_strand_id
1 'polypeptide(L)' 'MPIVLLDDIMSDLDQRRRNLVMSVSGNLGQVVITATDIHQILPEVRSGAKVFEVSQGTITEQ' A
#
# COMPACT_ATOMS: atom_id res chain seq x y z
N MET A 1 9.43 -14.41 9.44
CA MET A 1 9.43 -12.95 9.24
C MET A 1 7.97 -12.48 9.29
N PRO A 2 7.63 -11.39 9.99
CA PRO A 2 6.24 -10.98 10.18
C PRO A 2 5.61 -10.40 8.91
N ILE A 3 4.28 -10.43 8.86
CA ILE A 3 3.47 -9.69 7.88
C ILE A 3 3.15 -8.33 8.50
N VAL A 4 3.32 -7.26 7.73
CA VAL A 4 2.99 -5.89 8.14
C VAL A 4 1.70 -5.46 7.47
N LEU A 5 0.78 -4.92 8.26
CA LEU A 5 -0.49 -4.36 7.79
C LEU A 5 -0.46 -2.85 7.99
N LEU A 6 -0.67 -2.09 6.92
CA LEU A 6 -0.75 -0.64 6.93
C LEU A 6 -2.16 -0.24 6.54
N ASP A 7 -2.97 0.12 7.54
CA ASP A 7 -4.39 0.41 7.36
C ASP A 7 -4.65 1.90 7.19
N ASP A 8 -5.12 2.31 6.01
CA ASP A 8 -5.49 3.67 5.55
C ASP A 8 -4.50 4.79 5.92
N ILE A 9 -3.24 4.45 6.20
CA ILE A 9 -2.23 5.41 6.66
C ILE A 9 -1.92 6.51 5.61
N MET A 10 -2.39 6.36 4.37
CA MET A 10 -2.14 7.32 3.30
C MET A 10 -2.93 8.61 3.48
N SER A 11 -4.10 8.55 4.15
CA SER A 11 -4.94 9.72 4.41
C SER A 11 -4.35 10.68 5.44
N ASP A 12 -3.56 10.17 6.39
CA ASP A 12 -2.98 10.94 7.50
C ASP A 12 -1.58 11.51 7.23
N LEU A 13 -0.94 11.10 6.13
CA LEU A 13 0.47 11.39 5.88
C LEU A 13 0.67 12.41 4.75
N ASP A 14 1.50 13.42 5.06
CA ASP A 14 2.05 14.29 4.03
C ASP A 14 2.89 13.50 3.00
N GLN A 15 3.14 14.10 1.83
CA GLN A 15 3.83 13.43 0.74
C GLN A 15 5.22 12.90 1.14
N ARG A 16 5.95 13.61 2.01
CA ARG A 16 7.30 13.21 2.45
C ARG A 16 7.23 11.96 3.32
N ARG A 17 6.28 11.92 4.26
CA ARG A 17 6.07 10.75 5.13
C ARG A 17 5.56 9.55 4.35
N ARG A 18 4.65 9.74 3.39
CA ARG A 18 4.19 8.65 2.49
C ARG A 18 5.36 8.04 1.73
N ASN A 19 6.23 8.86 1.15
CA ASN A 19 7.42 8.38 0.45
C ASN A 19 8.36 7.58 1.36
N LEU A 20 8.54 8.01 2.62
CA LEU A 20 9.36 7.28 3.59
C LEU A 20 8.75 5.93 3.95
N VAL A 21 7.44 5.86 4.22
CA VAL A 21 6.79 4.58 4.52
C VAL A 21 6.94 3.62 3.34
N MET A 22 6.69 4.10 2.12
CA MET A 22 6.82 3.30 0.90
C MET A 22 8.22 2.75 0.67
N SER A 23 9.25 3.57 0.90
CA SER A 23 10.64 3.15 0.70
C SER A 23 11.08 2.10 1.72
N VAL A 24 10.53 2.12 2.92
CA VAL A 24 10.78 1.09 3.94
C VAL A 24 9.98 -0.17 3.64
N SER A 25 8.71 -0.05 3.23
CA SER A 25 7.81 -1.17 2.95
C SER A 25 8.37 -2.17 1.93
N GLY A 26 9.06 -1.70 0.89
CA GLY A 26 9.69 -2.58 -0.10
C GLY A 26 10.84 -3.44 0.44
N ASN A 27 11.43 -3.07 1.58
CA ASN A 27 12.49 -3.82 2.26
C ASN A 27 11.97 -4.69 3.42
N LEU A 28 10.69 -4.54 3.77
CA LEU A 28 10.02 -5.42 4.71
C LEU A 28 9.61 -6.70 3.98
N GLY A 29 9.33 -7.76 4.74
CA GLY A 29 8.91 -9.05 4.19
C GLY A 29 7.66 -9.01 3.34
N GLN A 30 6.52 -9.35 3.93
CA GLN A 30 5.22 -9.18 3.28
C GLN A 30 4.52 -7.98 3.88
N VAL A 31 4.05 -7.07 3.04
CA VAL A 31 3.30 -5.87 3.44
C VAL A 31 1.96 -5.86 2.72
N VAL A 32 0.89 -5.63 3.47
CA VAL A 32 -0.45 -5.34 2.92
C VAL A 32 -0.78 -3.90 3.27
N ILE A 33 -1.13 -3.12 2.26
CA ILE A 33 -1.46 -1.71 2.39
C ILE A 33 -2.89 -1.53 1.93
N THR A 34 -3.75 -0.92 2.75
CA THR A 34 -5.07 -0.45 2.31
C THR A 34 -4.95 1.02 1.93
N ALA A 35 -5.62 1.40 0.84
CA ALA A 35 -5.70 2.77 0.40
C ALA A 35 -7.03 2.97 -0.34
N THR A 36 -7.62 4.15 -0.16
CA THR A 36 -8.84 4.56 -0.87
C THR A 36 -8.57 4.98 -2.31
N ASP A 37 -7.35 5.39 -2.62
CA ASP A 37 -6.90 5.74 -3.97
C ASP A 37 -5.51 5.15 -4.27
N ILE A 38 -5.45 4.30 -5.29
CA ILE A 38 -4.22 3.64 -5.74
C ILE A 38 -3.16 4.64 -6.21
N HIS A 39 -3.53 5.85 -6.62
CA HIS A 39 -2.58 6.89 -7.03
C HIS A 39 -1.82 7.53 -5.86
N GLN A 40 -2.23 7.27 -4.62
CA GLN A 40 -1.49 7.66 -3.43
C GLN A 40 -0.27 6.76 -3.17
N ILE A 41 -0.24 5.57 -3.78
CA ILE A 41 0.87 4.63 -3.70
C ILE A 41 1.90 4.97 -4.78
N LEU A 42 3.17 4.99 -4.38
CA LEU A 42 4.28 5.29 -5.28
C LEU A 42 4.32 4.30 -6.47
N PRO A 43 4.53 4.78 -7.73
CA PRO A 43 4.58 3.93 -8.91
C PRO A 43 5.55 2.75 -8.79
N GLU A 44 6.70 2.94 -8.15
CA GLU A 44 7.73 1.92 -7.99
C GLU A 44 7.30 0.79 -7.04
N VAL A 45 6.43 1.10 -6.08
CA VAL A 45 5.84 0.09 -5.19
C VAL A 45 4.73 -0.66 -5.91
N ARG A 46 3.90 0.05 -6.70
CA ARG A 46 2.80 -0.55 -7.46
C ARG A 46 3.27 -1.55 -8.50
N SER A 47 4.37 -1.25 -9.21
CA SER A 47 4.88 -2.13 -10.28
C SER A 47 5.37 -3.49 -9.78
N GLY A 48 5.78 -3.59 -8.51
CA GLY A 48 6.21 -4.84 -7.87
C GLY A 48 5.16 -5.50 -6.97
N ALA A 49 3.97 -4.90 -6.85
CA ALA A 49 2.92 -5.37 -5.95
C ALA A 49 1.81 -6.10 -6.70
N LYS A 50 1.13 -7.02 -6.00
CA LYS A 50 -0.20 -7.48 -6.41
C LYS A 50 -1.22 -6.45 -5.96
N VAL A 51 -2.05 -5.98 -6.90
CA VAL A 51 -3.08 -4.98 -6.62
C VAL A 51 -4.43 -5.69 -6.54
N PHE A 52 -5.18 -5.38 -5.50
CA PHE A 52 -6.53 -5.90 -5.30
C PHE A 52 -7.49 -4.72 -5.12
N GLU A 53 -8.60 -4.76 -5.84
CA GLU A 53 -9.72 -3.86 -5.61
C GLU A 53 -10.71 -4.52 -4.65
N VAL A 54 -11.15 -3.77 -3.65
CA VAL A 54 -12.20 -4.20 -2.72
C VAL A 54 -13.45 -3.36 -2.98
N SER A 55 -14.52 -4.01 -3.42
CA SER A 55 -15.80 -3.36 -3.69
C SER A 55 -16.96 -4.23 -3.22
N GLN A 56 -17.90 -3.63 -2.47
CA GLN A 56 -19.07 -4.33 -1.91
C GLN A 56 -18.71 -5.63 -1.14
N GLY A 57 -17.59 -5.62 -0.39
CA GLY A 57 -17.10 -6.79 0.35
C GLY A 57 -16.48 -7.90 -0.51
N THR A 58 -16.31 -7.67 -1.82
CA THR A 58 -15.66 -8.60 -2.74
C THR A 58 -14.26 -8.11 -3.09
N ILE A 59 -13.30 -9.03 -3.20
CA ILE A 59 -11.91 -8.74 -3.54
C ILE A 59 -11.62 -9.29 -4.95
N THR A 60 -11.09 -8.44 -5.83
CA THR A 60 -10.71 -8.80 -7.21
C THR A 60 -9.27 -8.37 -7.48
N GLU A 61 -8.43 -9.27 -8.01
CA GLU A 61 -7.06 -8.93 -8.46
C GLU A 61 -7.13 -8.10 -9.76
N GLN A 62 -6.33 -7.03 -9.83
CA GLN A 62 -6.25 -6.09 -10.96
C GLN A 62 -5.04 -6.38 -11.85
#